data_AF-A0A160VD92-F1
#
_entry.id   AF-A0A160VD92-F1
#
_cell.length_a   1.000
_cell.length_b   1.000
_cell.length_c   1.000
_cell.angle_alpha   90.00
_cell.angle_beta   90.00
_cell.angle_gamma   90.00
#
_symmetry.space_group_name_H-M   'P 1'
#
loop_
_entity.id
_entity.type
_entity.pdbx_description
1 polymer ?
#
loop_
_entity_poly.entity_id
_entity_poly.type
_entity_poly.pdbx_seq_one_letter_code
_entity_poly.pdbx_strand_id
1 'polypeptide(L)' 'MAKALRSVESGDVTEAETAVHDALATLDRAVQKGILHKNNVNRRKSRMATQLNKMKAASA' A
#
# COMPACT_ATOMS: atom_id res chain seq x y z
N MET A 1 4.49 8.69 -0.89
CA MET A 1 3.42 9.17 0.03
C MET A 1 2.42 10.04 -0.72
N ALA A 2 2.83 11.13 -1.38
CA ALA A 2 1.93 11.99 -2.16
C ALA A 2 1.18 11.27 -3.30
N LYS A 3 1.83 10.35 -4.02
CA LYS A 3 1.19 9.61 -5.13
C LYS A 3 0.05 8.70 -4.66
N ALA A 4 0.19 8.10 -3.47
CA ALA A 4 -0.80 7.17 -2.92
C ALA A 4 -2.02 7.88 -2.30
N LEU A 5 -1.89 9.14 -1.90
CA LEU A 5 -3.05 9.95 -1.48
C LEU A 5 -3.84 10.45 -2.70
N ARG A 6 -3.14 10.80 -3.79
CA ARG A 6 -3.76 11.27 -5.04
C ARG A 6 -4.55 10.20 -5.77
N SER A 7 -4.11 8.94 -5.75
CA SER A 7 -4.83 7.85 -6.42
C SER A 7 -6.09 7.39 -5.67
N VAL A 8 -6.24 7.72 -4.38
CA VAL A 8 -7.51 7.52 -3.64
C VAL A 8 -8.58 8.51 -4.09
N GLU A 9 -8.16 9.70 -4.52
CA GLU A 9 -9.05 10.75 -5.04
C GLU A 9 -9.53 10.46 -6.48
N SER A 10 -8.80 9.61 -7.21
CA SER A 10 -9.04 9.27 -8.62
C SER A 10 -10.08 8.16 -8.85
N GLY A 11 -10.51 7.43 -7.81
CA GLY A 11 -11.56 6.41 -7.93
C GLY A 11 -11.18 5.11 -8.66
N ASP A 12 -9.95 4.94 -9.14
CA ASP A 12 -9.54 3.72 -9.85
C ASP A 12 -9.00 2.65 -8.89
N VAL A 13 -9.88 1.72 -8.52
CA VAL A 13 -9.59 0.58 -7.64
C VAL A 13 -8.51 -0.34 -8.25
N THR A 14 -8.45 -0.45 -9.58
CA THR A 14 -7.49 -1.27 -10.33
C THR A 14 -6.07 -0.70 -10.30
N GLU A 15 -5.94 0.63 -10.42
CA GLU A 15 -4.64 1.30 -10.26
C GLU A 15 -4.16 1.27 -8.81
N ALA A 16 -5.10 1.37 -7.85
CA ALA A 16 -4.78 1.27 -6.43
C ALA A 16 -4.23 -0.12 -6.06
N GLU A 17 -4.79 -1.20 -6.59
CA GLU A 17 -4.27 -2.57 -6.41
C GLU A 17 -2.84 -2.71 -6.93
N THR A 18 -2.60 -2.27 -8.17
CA THR A 18 -1.29 -2.35 -8.81
C THR A 18 -0.24 -1.54 -8.02
N ALA A 19 -0.58 -0.32 -7.62
CA ALA A 19 0.29 0.54 -6.84
C ALA A 19 0.58 -0.03 -5.44
N VAL A 20 -0.40 -0.69 -4.81
CA VAL A 20 -0.20 -1.37 -3.53
C VAL A 20 0.73 -2.56 -3.69
N HIS A 21 0.57 -3.36 -4.74
CA HIS A 21 1.42 -4.52 -5.00
C HIS A 21 2.91 -4.11 -5.18
N ASP A 22 3.18 -3.07 -5.95
CA ASP A 22 4.54 -2.55 -6.15
C ASP A 22 5.16 -1.97 -4.87
N ALA A 23 4.34 -1.31 -4.06
CA ALA A 23 4.76 -0.78 -2.76
C ALA A 23 5.09 -1.92 -1.79
N LEU A 24 4.31 -3.01 -1.78
CA LEU A 24 4.60 -4.20 -0.97
C LEU A 24 5.94 -4.82 -1.37
N ALA A 25 6.18 -5.03 -2.66
CA ALA A 25 7.43 -5.59 -3.17
C ALA A 25 8.65 -4.72 -2.80
N THR A 26 8.49 -3.40 -2.85
CA THR A 26 9.56 -2.45 -2.49
C THR A 26 9.85 -2.45 -0.98
N LEU A 27 8.80 -2.54 -0.16
CA LEU A 27 8.93 -2.66 1.29
C LEU A 27 9.65 -3.95 1.69
N ASP A 28 9.34 -5.07 1.03
CA ASP A 28 10.00 -6.36 1.30
C ASP A 28 11.47 -6.36 0.91
N ARG A 29 11.81 -5.76 -0.24
CA ARG A 29 13.21 -5.53 -0.61
C ARG A 29 13.94 -4.64 0.40
N ALA A 30 13.26 -3.66 1.00
CA ALA A 30 13.85 -2.80 2.02
C ALA A 30 14.07 -3.53 3.36
N VAL A 31 13.23 -4.51 3.72
CA VAL A 31 13.48 -5.40 4.87
C VAL A 31 14.68 -6.30 4.60
N GLN A 32 14.74 -6.91 3.43
CA GLN A 32 15.82 -7.83 3.05
C GLN A 32 17.19 -7.13 3.05
N LYS A 33 17.23 -5.85 2.66
CA LYS A 33 18.44 -5.00 2.71
C LYS A 33 18.74 -4.45 4.11
N GLY A 34 17.92 -4.73 5.12
CA GLY A 34 18.10 -4.23 6.49
C GLY A 34 17.84 -2.73 6.69
N ILE A 35 17.30 -2.04 5.67
CA ILE A 35 17.04 -0.59 5.71
C ILE A 35 15.84 -0.28 6.62
N LEU A 36 14.86 -1.17 6.67
CA LEU A 36 13.66 -1.03 7.49
C LEU A 36 13.48 -2.25 8.39
N HIS A 37 13.14 -2.00 9.66
CA HIS A 37 12.82 -3.06 10.60
C HIS A 37 11.51 -3.77 10.23
N LYS A 38 11.48 -5.11 10.35
CA LYS A 38 10.32 -5.96 10.02
C LYS A 38 9.00 -5.46 10.58
N ASN A 39 8.98 -4.99 11.83
CA ASN A 39 7.75 -4.51 12.49
C ASN A 39 7.23 -3.19 11.90
N ASN A 40 8.13 -2.31 11.42
CA ASN A 40 7.74 -1.06 10.78
C ASN A 40 7.10 -1.34 9.41
N VAL A 41 7.71 -2.25 8.65
CA VAL A 41 7.16 -2.71 7.37
C VAL A 41 5.82 -3.41 7.56
N ASN A 42 5.70 -4.34 8.51
CA ASN A 42 4.44 -5.02 8.81
C ASN A 42 3.30 -4.04 9.16
N ARG A 43 3.60 -2.99 9.94
CA ARG A 43 2.62 -1.93 10.24
C ARG A 43 2.20 -1.17 8.98
N ARG A 44 3.15 -0.85 8.09
CA ARG A 44 2.85 -0.18 6.80
C ARG A 44 2.01 -1.06 5.89
N LYS A 45 2.36 -2.35 5.76
CA LYS A 45 1.57 -3.34 5.00
C LYS A 45 0.13 -3.43 5.51
N SER A 46 -0.04 -3.56 6.82
CA SER A 46 -1.36 -3.64 7.46
C SER A 46 -2.20 -2.39 7.15
N ARG A 47 -1.62 -1.18 7.30
CA ARG A 47 -2.34 0.07 6.97
C ARG A 47 -2.75 0.15 5.50
N MET A 48 -1.87 -0.23 4.58
CA MET A 48 -2.17 -0.23 3.14
C MET A 48 -3.28 -1.21 2.79
N ALA A 49 -3.26 -2.42 3.37
CA ALA A 49 -4.32 -3.41 3.17
C ALA A 49 -5.66 -2.91 3.71
N THR A 50 -5.69 -2.30 4.91
CA THR A 50 -6.91 -1.71 5.46
C THR A 50 -7.46 -0.59 4.57
N GLN A 51 -6.58 0.26 4.03
CA GLN A 51 -7.00 1.34 3.13
C GLN A 51 -7.59 0.80 1.83
N LEU A 52 -6.95 -0.21 1.22
CA LEU A 52 -7.44 -0.85 0.00
C LEU A 52 -8.77 -1.57 0.22
N ASN A 53 -8.94 -2.26 1.36
CA ASN A 53 -10.21 -2.89 1.71
C ASN A 53 -11.32 -1.86 1.94
N LYS A 54 -11.01 -0.72 2.57
CA LYS A 54 -11.98 0.39 2.71
C LYS A 54 -12.37 0.98 1.36
N MET A 55 -11.43 1.14 0.44
CA MET A 55 -11.73 1.60 -0.91
C MET A 55 -12.60 0.60 -1.69
N LYS A 56 -12.30 -0.69 -1.61
CA LYS A 56 -13.13 -1.74 -2.19
C LYS A 56 -14.54 -1.78 -1.60
N ALA A 57 -14.66 -1.63 -0.28
CA ALA A 57 -15.94 -1.61 0.42
C ALA A 57 -16.77 -0.34 0.13
N ALA A 58 -16.12 0.79 -0.19
CA ALA A 58 -16.80 2.02 -0.59
C ALA A 58 -17.18 2.04 -2.08
N SER A 59 -16.57 1.19 -2.90
CA SER A 59 -16.86 1.00 -4.33
C SER A 59 -17.86 -0.14 -4.60
N ALA A 60 -18.34 -0.81 -3.56
CA ALA A 60 -19.36 -1.87 -3.61
C ALA A 60 -20.72 -1.31 -3.18
#